data_AF-A0A5S4U3I1-F1
#
_entry.id   AF-A0A5S4U3I1-F1
#
_cell.length_a   1.000
_cell.length_b   1.000
_cell.length_c   1.000
_cell.angle_alpha   90.00
_cell.angle_beta   90.00
_cell.angle_gamma   90.00
#
_symmetry.space_group_name_H-M   'P 1'
#
loop_
_entity.id
_entity.type
_entity.pdbx_description
1 polymer ?
#
loop_
_entity_poly.entity_id
_entity_poly.type
_entity_poly.pdbx_seq_one_letter_code
_entity_poly.pdbx_strand_id
1 'polypeptide(L)'
;MTGNAVLRLRQQRLALSTRPFRARGCRVIRCQRCLLPEIHCLCDTLSPSTARSRFCLVMFDTEPLKPSNTGRLIADILPQTEAFLWSRTEPDPALLATLQTPDYQPWLVFLADGDEEGRQVSHQLPTGDKPPLFVMLDGTWPEARKMFRKSPYLDKLPILSLSVDALSRYQLREASSAGQHCTAEIAIALLRQAGDNDAADALAAHFDRFRRHYLAGKAHHANKKISSTVTAKTATDV
;
A
#
# COMPACT_ATOMS: atom_id res chain seq x y z
N MET A 1 17.25 11.19 -5.96
CA MET A 1 16.54 9.90 -5.76
C MET A 1 15.07 10.19 -5.45
N THR A 2 14.26 10.41 -6.47
CA THR A 2 12.82 10.65 -6.30
C THR A 2 12.11 9.30 -6.30
N GLY A 3 11.53 8.99 -5.15
CA GLY A 3 10.82 7.75 -4.87
C GLY A 3 9.45 7.69 -5.52
N ASN A 4 8.80 6.54 -5.34
CA ASN A 4 7.42 6.31 -5.74
C ASN A 4 6.44 7.22 -4.95
N ALA A 5 5.15 7.18 -5.32
CA ALA A 5 4.12 8.02 -4.69
C ALA A 5 4.08 7.89 -3.15
N VAL A 6 4.23 6.66 -2.62
CA VAL A 6 4.24 6.41 -1.16
C VAL A 6 5.46 7.02 -0.48
N LEU A 7 6.63 6.99 -1.11
CA LEU A 7 7.84 7.62 -0.57
C LEU A 7 7.76 9.15 -0.58
N ARG A 8 7.06 9.74 -1.55
CA ARG A 8 6.76 11.18 -1.54
C ARG A 8 5.84 11.54 -0.37
N LEU A 9 4.77 10.77 -0.14
CA LEU A 9 3.90 10.95 1.04
C LEU A 9 4.68 10.81 2.35
N ARG A 10 5.57 9.82 2.44
CA ARG A 10 6.44 9.64 3.61
C ARG A 10 7.28 10.88 3.86
N GLN A 11 7.90 11.45 2.83
CA GLN A 11 8.71 12.66 2.95
C GLN A 11 7.88 13.86 3.41
N GLN A 12 6.70 14.07 2.81
CA GLN A 12 5.76 15.12 3.24
C GLN A 12 5.37 14.95 4.70
N ARG A 13 5.00 13.72 5.10
CA ARG A 13 4.56 13.44 6.47
C ARG A 13 5.67 13.62 7.50
N LEU A 14 6.91 13.26 7.16
CA LEU A 14 8.09 13.50 7.99
C LEU A 14 8.38 15.00 8.13
N ALA A 15 8.25 15.78 7.06
CA ALA A 15 8.45 17.22 7.10
C ALA A 15 7.42 17.94 8.00
N LEU A 16 6.19 17.45 8.04
CA LEU A 16 5.13 17.95 8.92
C LEU A 16 5.21 17.41 10.36
N SER A 17 6.13 16.49 10.64
CA SER A 17 6.17 15.81 11.94
C SER A 17 6.95 16.63 12.97
N THR A 18 6.28 17.07 14.02
CA THR A 18 6.90 17.78 15.16
C THR A 18 7.50 16.83 16.20
N ARG A 19 7.27 15.52 16.08
CA ARG A 19 7.77 14.49 17.00
C ARG A 19 8.31 13.29 16.22
N PRO A 20 9.42 12.64 16.63
CA PRO A 20 9.93 11.46 15.95
C PRO A 20 8.89 10.32 15.92
N PHE A 21 8.59 9.80 14.73
CA PHE A 21 7.75 8.62 14.58
C PHE A 21 8.52 7.36 15.04
N ARG A 22 8.08 6.78 16.16
CA ARG A 22 8.70 5.56 16.71
C ARG A 22 8.00 4.31 16.18
N ALA A 23 8.40 3.88 14.98
CA ALA A 23 7.96 2.60 14.42
C ALA A 23 8.43 1.40 15.28
N ARG A 24 7.77 0.24 15.13
CA ARG A 24 8.27 -1.02 15.71
C ARG A 24 9.69 -1.29 15.20
N GLY A 25 10.63 -1.57 16.12
CA GLY A 25 12.04 -1.70 15.78
C GLY A 25 12.73 -0.38 15.42
N CYS A 26 12.34 0.73 16.07
CA CYS A 26 12.88 2.07 15.85
C CYS A 26 14.39 2.23 16.06
N ARG A 27 15.05 1.25 16.70
CA ARG A 27 16.51 1.22 16.90
C ARG A 27 17.29 0.67 15.71
N VAL A 28 16.59 0.07 14.73
CA VAL A 28 17.21 -0.49 13.52
C VAL A 28 17.53 0.65 12.55
N ILE A 29 18.78 0.72 12.09
CA ILE A 29 19.18 1.63 10.99
C ILE A 29 18.62 1.05 9.69
N ARG A 30 17.81 1.84 8.99
CA ARG A 30 17.02 1.40 7.84
C ARG A 30 17.36 2.22 6.60
N CYS A 31 17.37 1.53 5.47
CA CYS A 31 17.37 2.18 4.16
C CYS A 31 16.18 3.15 4.06
N GLN A 32 16.44 4.40 3.66
CA GLN A 32 15.38 5.42 3.57
C GLN A 32 14.40 5.20 2.39
N ARG A 33 14.70 4.26 1.49
CA ARG A 33 13.83 3.86 0.37
C ARG A 33 13.01 2.62 0.71
N CYS A 34 13.65 1.47 0.96
CA CYS A 34 12.91 0.22 1.22
C CYS A 34 12.46 0.05 2.68
N LEU A 35 12.93 0.88 3.61
CA LEU A 35 12.63 0.82 5.04
C LEU A 35 13.02 -0.49 5.74
N LEU A 36 13.73 -1.38 5.06
CA LEU A 36 14.38 -2.55 5.65
C LEU A 36 15.69 -2.17 6.34
N PRO A 37 16.20 -3.00 7.27
CA PRO A 37 17.55 -2.83 7.79
C PRO A 37 18.55 -2.66 6.65
N GLU A 38 19.55 -1.78 6.78
CA GLU A 38 20.49 -1.51 5.67
C GLU A 38 21.20 -2.77 5.17
N ILE A 39 21.58 -3.67 6.07
CA ILE A 39 22.18 -4.99 5.77
C ILE A 39 21.25 -5.92 4.97
N HIS A 40 19.95 -5.63 4.95
CA HIS A 40 18.91 -6.37 4.24
C HIS A 40 18.19 -5.44 3.25
N CYS A 41 18.85 -4.39 2.78
CA CYS A 41 18.31 -3.55 1.71
C CYS A 41 18.00 -4.41 0.49
N LEU A 42 16.94 -4.05 -0.25
CA LEU A 42 16.51 -4.73 -1.47
C LEU A 42 16.34 -3.78 -2.66
N CYS A 43 16.80 -2.53 -2.53
CA CYS A 43 16.56 -1.49 -3.53
C CYS A 43 17.25 -1.76 -4.86
N ASP A 44 18.34 -2.53 -4.86
CA ASP A 44 19.05 -3.03 -6.04
C ASP A 44 18.24 -4.10 -6.80
N THR A 45 17.34 -4.80 -6.13
CA THR A 45 16.46 -5.83 -6.74
C THR A 45 15.19 -5.27 -7.38
N LEU A 46 15.01 -3.94 -7.38
CA LEU A 46 13.80 -3.30 -7.90
C LEU A 46 13.74 -3.40 -9.42
N SER A 47 12.71 -4.09 -9.91
CA SER A 47 12.40 -4.22 -11.34
C SER A 47 10.94 -3.83 -11.55
N PRO A 48 10.66 -2.58 -11.99
CA PRO A 48 9.32 -2.16 -12.34
C PRO A 48 8.71 -3.02 -13.45
N SER A 49 7.38 -3.10 -13.47
CA SER A 49 6.57 -3.73 -14.49
C SER A 49 5.51 -2.75 -15.00
N THR A 50 4.92 -3.07 -16.14
CA THR A 50 3.75 -2.38 -16.69
C THR A 50 2.49 -3.20 -16.45
N ALA A 51 1.36 -2.52 -16.24
CA ALA A 51 0.04 -3.11 -16.16
C ALA A 51 -0.95 -2.19 -16.87
N ARG A 52 -2.05 -2.75 -17.39
CA ARG A 52 -3.18 -1.94 -17.86
C ARG A 52 -3.92 -1.34 -16.67
N SER A 53 -4.05 -2.10 -15.59
CA SER A 53 -4.68 -1.64 -14.35
C SER A 53 -3.81 -0.61 -13.63
N ARG A 54 -4.45 0.31 -12.91
CA ARG A 54 -3.76 1.28 -12.03
C ARG A 54 -4.20 1.13 -10.59
N PHE A 55 -3.40 1.68 -9.68
CA PHE A 55 -3.67 1.71 -8.26
C PHE A 55 -3.69 3.15 -7.74
N CYS A 56 -4.67 3.45 -6.90
CA CYS A 56 -4.76 4.66 -6.09
C CYS A 56 -4.82 4.24 -4.62
N LEU A 57 -3.77 4.55 -3.87
CA LEU A 57 -3.67 4.23 -2.44
C LEU A 57 -4.16 5.41 -1.60
N VAL A 58 -5.22 5.22 -0.84
CA VAL A 58 -5.69 6.19 0.16
C VAL A 58 -5.19 5.72 1.52
N MET A 59 -4.12 6.36 2.00
CA MET A 59 -3.34 5.88 3.14
C MET A 59 -3.73 6.60 4.43
N PHE A 60 -3.89 5.85 5.52
CA PHE A 60 -4.07 6.44 6.84
C PHE A 60 -2.82 7.25 7.25
N ASP A 61 -2.98 8.27 8.12
CA ASP A 61 -1.94 9.29 8.41
C ASP A 61 -0.53 8.74 8.70
N THR A 62 -0.45 7.64 9.46
CA THR A 62 0.84 7.05 9.87
C THR A 62 1.35 5.98 8.93
N GLU A 63 0.53 5.54 7.98
CA GLU A 63 0.80 4.37 7.14
C GLU A 63 2.05 4.54 6.25
N PRO A 64 2.29 5.70 5.57
CA PRO A 64 3.52 5.91 4.80
C PRO A 64 4.81 5.85 5.63
N LEU A 65 4.72 6.01 6.95
CA LEU A 65 5.87 5.97 7.86
C LEU A 65 6.22 4.54 8.31
N LYS A 66 5.31 3.58 8.16
CA LYS A 66 5.48 2.22 8.68
C LYS A 66 6.46 1.42 7.81
N PRO A 67 7.55 0.85 8.38
CA PRO A 67 8.45 -0.04 7.63
C PRO A 67 7.77 -1.29 7.07
N SER A 68 6.65 -1.70 7.67
CA SER A 68 5.84 -2.85 7.25
C SER A 68 4.81 -2.52 6.18
N ASN A 69 4.75 -1.27 5.70
CA ASN A 69 3.76 -0.89 4.70
C ASN A 69 4.02 -1.63 3.39
N THR A 70 3.06 -2.47 2.99
CA THR A 70 3.14 -3.28 1.77
C THR A 70 2.50 -2.57 0.57
N GLY A 71 1.68 -1.53 0.77
CA GLY A 71 1.20 -0.65 -0.30
C GLY A 71 2.34 0.01 -1.09
N ARG A 72 3.43 0.38 -0.40
CA ARG A 72 4.69 0.86 -1.00
C ARG A 72 5.25 -0.08 -2.05
N LEU A 73 5.09 -1.39 -1.89
CA LEU A 73 5.61 -2.40 -2.81
C LEU A 73 4.86 -2.38 -4.15
N ILE A 74 3.56 -2.05 -4.13
CA ILE A 74 2.78 -1.81 -5.33
C ILE A 74 3.41 -0.65 -6.11
N ALA A 75 3.68 0.47 -5.44
CA ALA A 75 4.28 1.65 -6.07
C ALA A 75 5.77 1.47 -6.46
N ASP A 76 6.46 0.48 -5.87
CA ASP A 76 7.81 0.07 -6.30
C ASP A 76 7.78 -0.66 -7.66
N ILE A 77 6.76 -1.50 -7.88
CA ILE A 77 6.62 -2.34 -9.09
C ILE A 77 5.80 -1.67 -10.17
N LEU A 78 4.81 -0.86 -9.81
CA LEU A 78 3.93 -0.12 -10.72
C LEU A 78 4.16 1.38 -10.49
N PRO A 79 5.08 2.03 -11.23
CA PRO A 79 5.44 3.43 -10.98
C PRO A 79 4.30 4.43 -11.21
N GLN A 80 3.27 4.03 -11.94
CA GLN A 80 2.06 4.81 -12.19
C GLN A 80 1.05 4.75 -11.03
N THR A 81 1.36 4.05 -9.93
CA THR A 81 0.56 4.08 -8.71
C THR A 81 0.54 5.49 -8.12
N GLU A 82 -0.66 5.94 -7.78
CA GLU A 82 -0.88 7.19 -7.07
C GLU A 82 -1.16 6.88 -5.59
N ALA A 83 -0.78 7.80 -4.71
CA ALA A 83 -0.98 7.64 -3.28
C ALA A 83 -1.31 9.00 -2.66
N PHE A 84 -2.30 9.01 -1.78
CA PHE A 84 -2.79 10.20 -1.08
C PHE A 84 -2.94 9.91 0.42
N LEU A 85 -2.68 10.92 1.26
CA LEU A 85 -3.05 10.85 2.67
C LEU A 85 -4.56 11.00 2.81
N TRP A 86 -5.17 10.14 3.62
CA TRP A 86 -6.58 10.20 3.90
C TRP A 86 -6.93 11.43 4.75
N SER A 87 -7.92 12.18 4.29
CA SER A 87 -8.58 13.21 5.07
C SER A 87 -10.09 12.99 5.05
N ARG A 88 -10.71 13.16 6.22
CA ARG A 88 -12.16 13.06 6.38
C ARG A 88 -12.90 14.27 5.81
N THR A 89 -12.29 15.45 5.92
CA THR A 89 -12.96 16.74 5.65
C THR A 89 -12.32 17.50 4.50
N GLU A 90 -11.03 17.30 4.26
CA GLU A 90 -10.23 18.03 3.28
C GLU A 90 -9.48 17.04 2.38
N PRO A 91 -10.18 16.26 1.53
CA PRO A 91 -9.53 15.34 0.61
C PRO A 91 -8.62 16.10 -0.35
N ASP A 92 -7.50 15.50 -0.73
CA ASP A 92 -6.59 16.06 -1.72
C ASP A 92 -7.35 16.29 -3.05
N PRO A 93 -7.33 17.50 -3.65
CA PRO A 93 -7.97 17.74 -4.93
C PRO A 93 -7.49 16.80 -6.05
N ALA A 94 -6.22 16.38 -6.02
CA ALA A 94 -5.68 15.42 -6.98
C ALA A 94 -6.26 14.01 -6.77
N LEU A 95 -6.57 13.60 -5.53
CA LEU A 95 -7.31 12.36 -5.29
C LEU A 95 -8.68 12.41 -5.97
N LEU A 96 -9.43 13.51 -5.78
CA LEU A 96 -10.75 13.66 -6.38
C LEU A 96 -10.69 13.63 -7.92
N ALA A 97 -9.68 14.27 -8.52
CA ALA A 97 -9.45 14.25 -9.96
C ALA A 97 -9.12 12.84 -10.46
N THR A 98 -8.25 12.10 -9.76
CA THR A 98 -7.90 10.70 -10.06
C THR A 98 -9.15 9.81 -10.09
N LEU A 99 -10.06 9.98 -9.13
CA LEU A 99 -11.31 9.20 -9.05
C LEU A 99 -12.30 9.51 -10.17
N GLN A 100 -12.13 10.61 -10.90
CA GLN A 100 -13.03 11.04 -11.97
C GLN A 100 -12.38 10.92 -13.36
N THR A 101 -11.20 10.30 -13.46
CA THR A 101 -10.47 10.21 -14.72
C THR A 101 -11.29 9.45 -15.78
N PRO A 102 -11.40 9.96 -17.02
CA PRO A 102 -12.16 9.30 -18.07
C PRO A 102 -11.47 8.03 -18.60
N ASP A 103 -10.17 7.88 -18.38
CA ASP A 103 -9.35 6.81 -18.98
C ASP A 103 -9.45 5.47 -18.23
N TYR A 104 -9.92 5.50 -16.97
CA TYR A 104 -9.98 4.33 -16.10
C TYR A 104 -11.36 4.20 -15.46
N GLN A 105 -11.73 2.97 -15.11
CA GLN A 105 -12.90 2.70 -14.28
C GLN A 105 -12.48 2.53 -12.81
N PRO A 106 -12.80 3.48 -11.92
CA PRO A 106 -12.48 3.35 -10.49
C PRO A 106 -13.33 2.26 -9.82
N TRP A 107 -12.66 1.45 -9.00
CA TRP A 107 -13.25 0.42 -8.15
C TRP A 107 -12.73 0.57 -6.72
N LEU A 108 -13.63 0.72 -5.75
CA LEU A 108 -13.25 0.73 -4.34
C LEU A 108 -13.03 -0.71 -3.87
N VAL A 109 -11.79 -1.04 -3.54
CA VAL A 109 -11.44 -2.38 -3.06
C VAL A 109 -11.72 -2.45 -1.57
N PHE A 110 -12.73 -3.23 -1.19
CA PHE A 110 -13.13 -3.38 0.21
C PHE A 110 -13.86 -4.70 0.42
N LEU A 111 -13.61 -5.37 1.55
CA LEU A 111 -14.39 -6.53 1.95
C LEU A 111 -15.71 -6.00 2.54
N ALA A 112 -16.78 -6.04 1.73
CA ALA A 112 -18.11 -5.74 2.20
C ALA A 112 -18.65 -6.94 3.00
N ASP A 113 -19.13 -6.70 4.21
CA ASP A 113 -19.65 -7.75 5.13
C ASP A 113 -21.17 -8.01 4.95
N GLY A 114 -21.81 -7.43 3.93
CA GLY A 114 -23.26 -7.49 3.69
C GLY A 114 -23.76 -6.23 2.96
N ASP A 115 -25.06 -6.20 2.61
CA ASP A 115 -25.72 -5.16 1.79
C ASP A 115 -25.34 -3.73 2.19
N GLU A 116 -24.40 -3.14 1.46
CA GLU A 116 -24.19 -1.69 1.45
C GLU A 116 -25.33 -1.12 0.60
N GLU A 117 -26.46 -0.81 1.25
CA GLU A 117 -27.68 -0.30 0.61
C GLU A 117 -27.35 0.78 -0.44
N GLY A 118 -27.65 0.49 -1.70
CA GLY A 118 -27.48 1.43 -2.81
C GLY A 118 -26.11 1.44 -3.49
N ARG A 119 -25.14 0.61 -3.07
CA ARG A 119 -23.86 0.45 -3.81
C ARG A 119 -23.83 -0.85 -4.60
N GLN A 120 -23.34 -0.76 -5.83
CA GLN A 120 -23.02 -1.94 -6.63
C GLN A 120 -21.81 -2.64 -6.01
N VAL A 121 -22.00 -3.86 -5.50
CA VAL A 121 -20.93 -4.75 -5.05
C VAL A 121 -20.70 -5.82 -6.11
N SER A 122 -19.45 -5.97 -6.56
CA SER A 122 -19.04 -7.03 -7.46
C SER A 122 -17.93 -7.88 -6.85
N HIS A 123 -17.93 -9.17 -7.12
CA HIS A 123 -16.84 -10.09 -6.78
C HIS A 123 -15.91 -10.38 -7.98
N GLN A 124 -16.34 -9.95 -9.16
CA GLN A 124 -15.59 -10.07 -10.40
C GLN A 124 -15.43 -8.72 -11.08
N LEU A 125 -14.30 -8.51 -11.73
CA LEU A 125 -14.16 -7.36 -12.62
C LEU A 125 -15.12 -7.55 -13.79
N PRO A 126 -16.08 -6.63 -14.00
CA PRO A 126 -16.93 -6.69 -15.17
C PRO A 126 -16.09 -6.52 -16.43
N THR A 127 -16.55 -7.12 -17.52
CA THR A 127 -15.99 -6.83 -18.84
C THR A 127 -16.38 -5.39 -19.18
N GLY A 128 -15.39 -4.50 -19.25
CA GLY A 128 -15.60 -3.10 -19.58
C GLY A 128 -14.49 -2.59 -20.50
N ASP A 129 -14.77 -1.53 -21.23
CA ASP A 129 -13.84 -0.95 -22.22
C ASP A 129 -12.64 -0.27 -21.55
N LYS A 130 -12.83 0.20 -20.30
CA LYS A 130 -11.80 0.93 -19.55
C LYS A 130 -11.04 0.00 -18.60
N PRO A 131 -9.70 0.10 -18.53
CA PRO A 131 -8.93 -0.61 -17.52
C PRO A 131 -9.33 -0.16 -16.10
N PRO A 132 -9.23 -1.05 -15.09
CA PRO A 132 -9.62 -0.72 -13.73
C PRO A 132 -8.59 0.19 -13.06
N LEU A 133 -9.08 1.11 -12.24
CA LEU A 133 -8.33 1.85 -11.24
C LEU A 133 -8.74 1.32 -9.86
N PHE A 134 -7.87 0.56 -9.23
CA PHE A 134 -8.10 0.00 -7.91
C PHE A 134 -7.82 1.06 -6.83
N VAL A 135 -8.89 1.51 -6.17
CA VAL A 135 -8.81 2.44 -5.03
C VAL A 135 -8.70 1.60 -3.76
N MET A 136 -7.52 1.60 -3.15
CA MET A 136 -7.22 0.78 -1.97
C MET A 136 -7.11 1.65 -0.71
N LEU A 137 -7.83 1.26 0.33
CA LEU A 137 -7.75 1.87 1.66
C LEU A 137 -6.60 1.25 2.44
N ASP A 138 -5.46 1.94 2.53
CA ASP A 138 -4.23 1.40 3.12
C ASP A 138 -4.09 1.80 4.59
N GLY A 139 -4.21 0.81 5.46
CA GLY A 139 -4.17 0.96 6.91
C GLY A 139 -4.51 -0.36 7.59
N THR A 140 -4.52 -0.37 8.92
CA THR A 140 -5.07 -1.51 9.67
C THR A 140 -6.56 -1.68 9.38
N TRP A 141 -7.11 -2.87 9.60
CA TRP A 141 -8.54 -3.13 9.37
C TRP A 141 -9.48 -2.10 10.01
N PRO A 142 -9.31 -1.70 11.30
CA PRO A 142 -10.13 -0.63 11.88
C PRO A 142 -9.94 0.74 11.21
N GLU A 143 -8.72 1.07 10.78
CA GLU A 143 -8.42 2.31 10.04
C GLU A 143 -9.09 2.29 8.66
N ALA A 144 -8.98 1.20 7.90
CA ALA A 144 -9.63 1.04 6.61
C ALA A 144 -11.16 1.11 6.71
N ARG A 145 -11.77 0.44 7.70
CA ARG A 145 -13.22 0.57 8.00
C ARG A 145 -13.61 1.99 8.38
N LYS A 146 -12.73 2.74 9.04
CA LYS A 146 -12.97 4.16 9.36
C LYS A 146 -12.89 5.01 8.09
N MET A 147 -11.88 4.81 7.25
CA MET A 147 -11.74 5.51 5.97
C MET A 147 -12.97 5.25 5.09
N PHE A 148 -13.37 3.99 4.93
CA PHE A 148 -14.57 3.60 4.17
C PHE A 148 -15.81 4.37 4.63
N ARG A 149 -16.15 4.31 5.92
CA ARG A 149 -17.36 4.95 6.49
C ARG A 149 -17.30 6.47 6.57
N LYS A 150 -16.12 7.07 6.51
CA LYS A 150 -15.91 8.51 6.75
C LYS A 150 -15.35 9.24 5.53
N SER A 151 -15.55 8.67 4.33
CA SER A 151 -15.14 9.27 3.07
C SER A 151 -16.32 9.36 2.10
N PRO A 152 -17.23 10.34 2.27
CA PRO A 152 -18.39 10.48 1.38
C PRO A 152 -18.03 10.61 -0.11
N TYR A 153 -16.83 11.10 -0.41
CA TYR A 153 -16.29 11.18 -1.78
C TYR A 153 -16.01 9.83 -2.43
N LEU A 154 -16.01 8.72 -1.67
CA LEU A 154 -15.89 7.35 -2.18
C LEU A 154 -17.25 6.68 -2.37
N ASP A 155 -18.35 7.30 -1.94
CA ASP A 155 -19.66 6.63 -1.85
C ASP A 155 -20.26 6.27 -3.20
N LYS A 156 -19.87 6.98 -4.25
CA LYS A 156 -20.32 6.75 -5.63
C LYS A 156 -19.53 5.65 -6.35
N LEU A 157 -18.44 5.17 -5.77
CA LEU A 157 -17.61 4.15 -6.41
C LEU A 157 -18.25 2.78 -6.24
N PRO A 158 -18.28 1.95 -7.30
CA PRO A 158 -18.66 0.56 -7.16
C PRO A 158 -17.62 -0.17 -6.31
N ILE A 159 -18.08 -1.12 -5.50
CA ILE A 159 -17.22 -1.91 -4.61
C ILE A 159 -16.78 -3.17 -5.34
N LEU A 160 -15.47 -3.43 -5.32
CA LEU A 160 -14.91 -4.72 -5.70
C LEU A 160 -14.53 -5.48 -4.42
N SER A 161 -15.32 -6.49 -4.09
CA SER A 161 -15.14 -7.34 -2.91
C SER A 161 -14.47 -8.65 -3.31
N LEU A 162 -13.21 -8.85 -2.91
CA LEU A 162 -12.51 -10.09 -3.20
C LEU A 162 -13.11 -11.24 -2.38
N SER A 163 -13.43 -12.36 -3.04
CA SER A 163 -13.87 -13.56 -2.34
C SER A 163 -12.72 -14.16 -1.51
N VAL A 164 -13.09 -14.80 -0.39
CA VAL A 164 -12.15 -15.52 0.48
C VAL A 164 -11.36 -16.58 -0.32
N ASP A 165 -11.94 -17.15 -1.37
CA ASP A 165 -11.28 -18.14 -2.25
C ASP A 165 -10.21 -17.56 -3.18
N ALA A 166 -10.39 -16.33 -3.67
CA ALA A 166 -9.35 -15.63 -4.43
C ALA A 166 -8.15 -15.33 -3.53
N LEU A 167 -8.43 -15.01 -2.27
CA LEU A 167 -7.45 -14.70 -1.25
C LEU A 167 -6.76 -15.97 -0.70
N SER A 168 -7.47 -17.09 -0.55
CA SER A 168 -6.93 -18.37 -0.07
C SER A 168 -6.04 -19.10 -1.10
N ARG A 169 -6.30 -18.95 -2.40
CA ARG A 169 -5.41 -19.48 -3.46
C ARG A 169 -4.00 -18.86 -3.43
N TYR A 170 -3.87 -17.65 -2.91
CA TYR A 170 -2.56 -17.06 -2.63
C TYR A 170 -1.88 -17.74 -1.43
N GLN A 171 -2.63 -18.08 -0.37
CA GLN A 171 -2.11 -18.82 0.80
C GLN A 171 -1.66 -20.25 0.45
N LEU A 172 -2.28 -20.91 -0.53
CA LEU A 172 -1.93 -22.28 -0.93
C LEU A 172 -0.51 -22.44 -1.51
N ARG A 173 0.22 -21.34 -1.78
CA ARG A 173 1.63 -21.39 -2.17
C ARG A 173 2.61 -21.20 -1.01
N GLU A 174 2.21 -20.66 0.13
CA GLU A 174 3.10 -20.49 1.29
C GLU A 174 2.35 -20.49 2.62
N ALA A 175 2.82 -21.29 3.57
CA ALA A 175 2.33 -21.33 4.95
C ALA A 175 2.39 -19.94 5.61
N SER A 176 1.29 -19.20 5.56
CA SER A 176 1.07 -17.96 6.30
C SER A 176 -0.24 -18.07 7.08
N SER A 177 -0.17 -17.73 8.36
CA SER A 177 -1.26 -17.85 9.35
C SER A 177 -2.54 -17.17 8.86
N ALA A 178 -3.65 -17.91 8.96
CA ALA A 178 -4.98 -17.52 8.54
C ALA A 178 -5.42 -16.12 9.03
N GLY A 179 -5.94 -15.29 8.12
CA GLY A 179 -7.04 -14.39 8.45
C GLY A 179 -6.95 -12.92 8.05
N GLN A 180 -5.80 -12.36 7.65
CA GLN A 180 -5.72 -10.96 7.22
C GLN A 180 -4.71 -10.78 6.07
N HIS A 181 -5.22 -10.56 4.87
CA HIS A 181 -4.41 -10.25 3.69
C HIS A 181 -3.88 -8.83 3.78
N CYS A 182 -2.59 -8.64 3.50
CA CYS A 182 -2.01 -7.30 3.42
C CYS A 182 -2.30 -6.65 2.05
N THR A 183 -2.08 -5.35 1.98
CA THR A 183 -2.34 -4.51 0.79
C THR A 183 -1.70 -5.06 -0.48
N ALA A 184 -0.45 -5.56 -0.42
CA ALA A 184 0.23 -6.15 -1.58
C ALA A 184 -0.42 -7.47 -2.05
N GLU A 185 -0.87 -8.34 -1.15
CA GLU A 185 -1.51 -9.61 -1.52
C GLU A 185 -2.83 -9.39 -2.25
N ILE A 186 -3.62 -8.43 -1.75
CA ILE A 186 -4.85 -7.97 -2.40
C ILE A 186 -4.54 -7.44 -3.80
N ALA A 187 -3.51 -6.59 -3.95
CA ALA A 187 -3.11 -6.06 -5.25
C ALA A 187 -2.66 -7.14 -6.24
N ILE A 188 -1.93 -8.17 -5.79
CA ILE A 188 -1.55 -9.31 -6.62
C ILE A 188 -2.79 -10.04 -7.13
N ALA A 189 -3.76 -10.34 -6.25
CA ALA A 189 -5.00 -11.00 -6.65
C ALA A 189 -5.80 -10.19 -7.68
N LEU A 190 -5.87 -8.86 -7.50
CA LEU A 190 -6.54 -7.95 -8.43
C LEU A 190 -5.87 -7.89 -9.80
N LEU A 191 -4.54 -7.84 -9.85
CA LEU A 191 -3.79 -7.86 -11.10
C LEU A 191 -4.03 -9.17 -11.87
N ARG A 192 -4.04 -10.32 -11.19
CA ARG A 192 -4.40 -11.60 -11.81
C ARG A 192 -5.81 -11.59 -12.37
N GLN A 193 -6.75 -11.06 -11.60
CA GLN A 193 -8.15 -10.97 -12.01
C GLN A 193 -8.35 -10.05 -13.22
N ALA A 194 -7.55 -9.00 -13.34
CA ALA A 194 -7.54 -8.08 -14.47
C ALA A 194 -6.75 -8.61 -15.69
N GLY A 195 -6.07 -9.74 -15.57
CA GLY A 195 -5.22 -10.31 -16.62
C GLY A 195 -3.82 -9.70 -16.72
N ASP A 196 -3.43 -8.82 -15.79
CA ASP A 196 -2.09 -8.21 -15.70
C ASP A 196 -1.09 -9.17 -15.02
N ASN A 197 -0.89 -10.35 -15.65
CA ASN A 197 -0.15 -11.46 -15.07
C ASN A 197 1.33 -11.14 -14.78
N ASP A 198 2.03 -10.51 -15.72
CA ASP A 198 3.45 -10.18 -15.55
C ASP A 198 3.68 -9.21 -14.38
N ALA A 199 2.80 -8.21 -14.24
CA ALA A 199 2.82 -7.29 -13.10
C ALA A 199 2.51 -7.99 -11.78
N ALA A 200 1.56 -8.93 -11.79
CA ALA A 200 1.25 -9.74 -10.62
C ALA A 200 2.43 -10.63 -10.19
N ASP A 201 3.13 -11.26 -11.15
CA ASP A 201 4.34 -12.05 -10.91
C ASP A 201 5.48 -11.18 -10.35
N ALA A 202 5.72 -10.02 -10.95
CA ALA A 202 6.73 -9.08 -10.49
C ALA A 202 6.45 -8.60 -9.05
N LEU A 203 5.19 -8.26 -8.75
CA LEU A 203 4.78 -7.82 -7.41
C LEU A 203 4.87 -8.94 -6.38
N ALA A 204 4.45 -10.16 -6.73
CA ALA A 204 4.60 -11.32 -5.85
C ALA A 204 6.07 -11.60 -5.51
N ALA A 205 6.94 -11.67 -6.53
CA ALA A 205 8.36 -11.92 -6.32
C ALA A 205 9.04 -10.82 -5.46
N HIS A 206 8.65 -9.56 -5.64
CA HIS A 206 9.12 -8.45 -4.80
C HIS A 206 8.61 -8.53 -3.36
N PHE A 207 7.33 -8.87 -3.19
CA PHE A 207 6.71 -9.06 -1.88
C PHE A 207 7.37 -10.20 -1.10
N ASP A 208 7.66 -11.33 -1.74
CA ASP A 208 8.31 -12.49 -1.10
C ASP A 208 9.74 -12.15 -0.67
N ARG A 209 10.50 -11.41 -1.49
CA ARG A 209 11.82 -10.87 -1.10
C ARG A 209 11.69 -9.93 0.10
N PHE A 210 10.75 -8.99 0.06
CA PHE A 210 10.50 -8.07 1.16
C PHE A 210 10.16 -8.81 2.46
N ARG A 211 9.26 -9.79 2.42
CA ARG A 211 8.84 -10.60 3.57
C ARG A 211 10.03 -11.32 4.19
N ARG A 212 10.87 -11.99 3.38
CA ARG A 212 12.09 -12.68 3.84
C ARG A 212 13.06 -11.73 4.54
N HIS A 213 13.37 -10.59 3.92
CA HIS A 213 14.28 -9.59 4.50
C HIS A 213 13.69 -8.93 5.75
N TYR A 214 12.38 -8.68 5.79
CA TYR A 214 11.69 -8.11 6.95
C TYR A 214 11.70 -9.08 8.15
N LEU A 215 11.50 -10.38 7.92
CA LEU A 215 11.57 -11.41 8.96
C LEU A 215 13.01 -11.63 9.46
N ALA A 216 13.99 -11.69 8.56
CA ALA A 216 15.42 -11.76 8.92
C ALA A 216 15.82 -10.58 9.81
N GLY A 217 15.34 -9.37 9.49
CA GLY A 217 15.56 -8.18 10.29
C GLY A 217 14.91 -8.20 11.69
N LYS A 218 13.92 -9.07 11.95
CA LYS A 218 13.34 -9.26 13.30
C LYS A 218 14.15 -10.24 14.14
N ALA A 219 14.79 -11.24 13.53
CA ALA A 219 15.53 -12.28 14.23
C ALA A 219 16.80 -11.74 14.94
N HIS A 220 17.41 -10.69 14.40
CA HIS A 220 18.61 -10.04 14.96
C HIS A 220 18.36 -9.13 16.18
N HIS A 221 17.21 -9.25 16.86
CA HIS A 221 17.03 -8.62 18.18
C HIS A 221 17.90 -9.23 19.29
N ALA A 222 18.64 -10.31 19.01
CA ALA A 222 19.74 -10.77 19.82
C ALA A 222 21.07 -10.12 19.34
N ASN A 223 21.51 -9.10 20.07
CA ASN A 223 22.87 -8.55 20.13
C ASN A 223 23.41 -7.59 19.02
N LYS A 224 23.77 -6.37 19.48
CA LYS A 224 24.72 -5.35 18.95
C LYS A 224 24.34 -4.68 17.61
N LYS A 225 24.45 -3.35 17.36
CA LYS A 225 25.09 -2.18 17.99
C LYS A 225 24.09 -1.00 18.03
N ILE A 226 24.30 -0.09 18.99
CA ILE A 226 23.48 1.09 19.27
C ILE A 226 24.02 2.28 18.46
N SER A 227 23.14 2.98 17.76
CA SER A 227 23.32 4.39 17.42
C SER A 227 21.95 5.08 17.42
N SER A 228 21.83 6.13 18.22
CA SER A 228 20.71 7.05 18.17
C SER A 228 20.81 7.85 16.87
N THR A 229 19.77 7.81 16.03
CA THR A 229 18.98 8.96 15.58
C THR A 229 18.30 8.63 14.23
N VAL A 230 16.96 8.61 14.21
CA VAL A 230 16.18 8.88 12.98
C VAL A 230 15.75 10.34 13.10
N THR A 231 16.58 11.27 12.64
CA THR A 231 16.28 12.70 12.72
C THR A 231 15.67 13.19 11.42
N ALA A 232 14.54 13.88 11.54
CA ALA A 232 14.27 15.03 10.69
C ALA A 232 15.45 16.01 10.84
N LYS A 233 15.85 16.69 9.76
CA LYS A 233 16.90 17.72 9.81
C LYS A 233 16.58 18.68 10.97
N THR A 234 17.49 18.77 11.94
CA THR A 234 17.51 19.89 12.86
C THR A 234 17.68 21.15 12.03
N ALA A 235 16.70 22.06 12.11
CA ALA A 235 16.89 23.44 11.70
C ALA A 235 18.10 23.97 12.47
N THR A 236 19.15 24.34 11.75
CA THR A 236 20.31 25.05 12.29
C THR A 236 20.29 26.45 11.70
N ASP A 237 20.25 27.40 12.63
CA ASP A 237 20.89 28.71 12.66
C ASP A 237 20.42 29.82 11.70
N VAL A 238 19.67 30.77 12.27
CA VAL A 238 19.92 32.22 12.17
C VAL A 238 19.97 32.79 13.58
#